data_AF-A0A8E0VM48-F1
#
_entry.id   AF-A0A8E0VM48-F1
#
_cell.length_a   1.000
_cell.length_b   1.000
_cell.length_c   1.000
_cell.angle_alpha   90.00
_cell.angle_beta   90.00
_cell.angle_gamma   90.00
#
_symmetry.space_group_name_H-M   'P 1'
#
loop_
_entity.id
_entity.type
_entity.pdbx_description
1 polymer ?
#
loop_
_entity_poly.entity_id
_entity_poly.type
_entity_poly.pdbx_seq_one_letter_code
_entity_poly.pdbx_strand_id
1 'polypeptide(L)'
;PVFEDPRGLYISTVYSRYAVLHVKSFTVPPSCAPLRTSEAVGLLHRQKCFATKRYDLKIVRKWGNYELIVLDSRQRREVERFPVRYLRSPKTISCGRNQLSNLFMFTVEAHSFGNNTPVSHELHIFKVSRSLTETNQHDDFRHRKAFELREHYMIHGS
;
A
#
# COMPACT_ATOMS: atom_id res chain seq x y z
N PRO A 1 9.18 15.06 -24.73
CA PRO A 1 10.18 15.94 -24.08
C PRO A 1 9.99 15.92 -22.56
N VAL A 2 11.00 15.43 -21.83
CA VAL A 2 11.05 15.54 -20.37
C VAL A 2 11.31 17.02 -20.07
N PHE A 3 10.35 17.70 -19.45
CA PHE A 3 10.57 19.06 -18.97
C PHE A 3 11.40 18.99 -17.69
N GLU A 4 12.70 19.28 -17.81
CA GLU A 4 13.55 19.61 -16.67
C GLU A 4 13.25 21.04 -16.25
N ASP A 5 12.91 21.24 -14.97
CA ASP A 5 12.76 22.57 -14.37
C ASP A 5 14.15 23.09 -13.92
N PRO A 6 14.45 24.36 -14.21
CA PRO A 6 15.77 24.98 -14.01
C PRO A 6 16.19 25.20 -12.54
N ARG A 7 15.40 24.81 -11.53
CA ARG A 7 15.70 25.08 -10.11
C ARG A 7 16.40 23.95 -9.33
N GLY A 8 16.74 22.83 -9.97
CA GLY A 8 17.70 21.85 -9.43
C GLY A 8 17.36 21.16 -8.09
N LEU A 9 16.16 21.35 -7.52
CA LEU A 9 15.76 20.79 -6.22
C LEU A 9 14.51 19.91 -6.39
N TYR A 10 14.69 18.74 -7.00
CA TYR A 10 13.63 17.74 -7.17
C TYR A 10 13.84 16.55 -6.24
N ILE A 11 13.54 16.77 -4.97
CA ILE A 11 13.68 15.76 -3.92
C ILE A 11 12.44 14.86 -3.96
N SER A 12 12.63 13.57 -4.27
CA SER A 12 11.64 12.56 -3.90
C SER A 12 11.57 12.49 -2.39
N THR A 13 10.57 13.11 -1.77
CA THR A 13 10.41 13.10 -0.31
C THR A 13 9.68 11.84 0.12
N VAL A 14 10.30 11.08 1.03
CA VAL A 14 9.65 9.95 1.71
C VAL A 14 8.75 10.53 2.81
N TYR A 15 7.44 10.33 2.71
CA TYR A 15 6.47 10.81 3.69
C TYR A 15 6.33 9.84 4.86
N SER A 16 6.32 8.55 4.58
CA SER A 16 6.17 7.53 5.61
C SER A 16 6.75 6.21 5.13
N ARG A 17 7.21 5.40 6.09
CA ARG A 17 7.77 4.07 5.85
C ARG A 17 7.26 3.10 6.90
N TYR A 18 6.86 1.90 6.48
CA TYR A 18 6.33 0.88 7.36
C TYR A 18 7.01 -0.46 7.09
N ALA A 19 7.39 -1.16 8.15
CA ALA A 19 7.80 -2.56 8.06
C ALA A 19 6.54 -3.42 7.96
N VAL A 20 6.46 -4.23 6.91
CA VAL A 20 5.30 -5.08 6.65
C VAL A 20 5.71 -6.52 6.33
N LEU A 21 4.77 -7.43 6.53
CA LEU A 21 4.81 -8.78 5.99
C LEU A 21 3.79 -8.85 4.86
N HIS A 22 4.20 -9.22 3.66
CA HIS A 22 3.23 -9.61 2.64
C HIS A 22 2.62 -10.94 3.06
N VAL A 23 1.29 -10.97 3.14
CA VAL A 23 0.52 -12.14 3.56
C VAL A 23 0.08 -12.91 2.32
N LYS A 24 -0.59 -12.22 1.39
CA LYS A 24 -1.10 -12.80 0.14
C LYS A 24 -1.47 -11.68 -0.84
N SER A 25 -1.39 -12.01 -2.13
CA SER A 25 -2.13 -11.30 -3.17
C SER A 25 -3.14 -12.24 -3.82
N PHE A 26 -4.34 -11.75 -4.08
CA PHE A 26 -5.37 -12.44 -4.85
C PHE A 26 -5.52 -11.75 -6.19
N THR A 27 -5.56 -12.52 -7.27
CA THR A 27 -5.77 -12.01 -8.62
C THR A 27 -7.06 -12.60 -9.15
N VAL A 28 -7.95 -11.76 -9.66
CA VAL A 28 -9.17 -12.18 -10.35
C VAL A 28 -9.19 -11.62 -11.77
N PRO A 29 -9.81 -12.34 -12.74
CA PRO A 29 -10.01 -11.83 -14.09
C PRO A 29 -10.77 -10.50 -14.10
N PRO A 30 -10.60 -9.66 -15.12
CA PRO A 30 -11.22 -8.34 -15.20
C PRO A 30 -12.73 -8.43 -15.52
N SER A 31 -13.20 -9.60 -15.97
CA SER A 31 -14.63 -9.89 -16.13
C SER A 31 -15.34 -10.19 -14.81
N CYS A 32 -14.58 -10.44 -13.73
CA CYS A 32 -15.12 -10.71 -12.41
C CYS A 32 -15.07 -9.45 -11.55
N ALA A 33 -16.02 -9.31 -10.62
CA ALA A 33 -15.95 -8.25 -9.63
C ALA A 33 -14.67 -8.39 -8.77
N PRO A 34 -14.03 -7.28 -8.37
CA PRO A 34 -12.90 -7.34 -7.44
C PRO A 34 -13.28 -8.04 -6.13
N LEU A 35 -12.36 -8.86 -5.61
CA LEU A 35 -12.58 -9.61 -4.39
C LEU A 35 -12.85 -8.66 -3.20
N ARG A 36 -13.94 -8.90 -2.46
CA ARG A 36 -14.30 -8.07 -1.31
C ARG A 36 -13.38 -8.38 -0.12
N THR A 37 -13.21 -7.40 0.76
CA THR A 37 -12.39 -7.53 1.97
C THR A 37 -12.81 -8.71 2.86
N SER A 38 -14.11 -8.92 3.08
CA SER A 38 -14.63 -10.02 3.90
C SER A 38 -14.35 -11.39 3.28
N GLU A 39 -14.51 -11.51 1.96
CA GLU A 39 -14.21 -12.73 1.20
C GLU A 39 -12.73 -13.07 1.29
N ALA A 40 -11.86 -12.08 1.10
CA ALA A 40 -10.42 -12.24 1.22
C ALA A 40 -9.99 -12.68 2.63
N VAL A 41 -10.57 -12.09 3.68
CA VAL A 41 -10.34 -12.52 5.07
C VAL A 41 -10.83 -13.96 5.29
N GLY A 42 -12.00 -14.32 4.75
CA GLY A 42 -12.51 -15.69 4.78
C GLY A 42 -11.57 -16.68 4.09
N LEU A 43 -11.01 -16.32 2.94
CA LEU A 43 -10.00 -17.13 2.24
C LEU A 43 -8.69 -17.25 3.03
N LEU A 44 -8.25 -16.19 3.71
CA LEU A 44 -7.07 -16.24 4.58
C LEU A 44 -7.29 -17.21 5.76
N HIS A 45 -8.47 -17.17 6.40
CA HIS A 45 -8.79 -18.08 7.52
C HIS A 45 -8.75 -19.57 7.13
N ARG A 46 -8.95 -19.89 5.85
CA ARG A 46 -8.89 -21.27 5.34
C ARG A 46 -7.46 -21.73 5.04
N GLN A 47 -6.46 -20.84 5.07
CA GLN A 47 -5.07 -21.21 4.82
C GLN A 47 -4.38 -21.70 6.11
N LYS A 48 -3.73 -22.87 6.02
CA LYS A 48 -3.01 -23.47 7.15
C LYS A 48 -1.67 -22.79 7.45
N CYS A 49 -1.03 -22.20 6.43
CA CYS A 49 0.24 -21.50 6.56
C CYS A 49 0.36 -20.39 5.50
N PHE A 50 1.06 -19.32 5.85
CA PHE A 50 1.38 -18.22 4.94
C PHE A 50 2.90 -18.17 4.74
N ALA A 51 3.35 -18.20 3.49
CA ALA A 51 4.72 -17.84 3.17
C ALA A 51 4.85 -16.31 3.29
N THR A 52 5.15 -15.82 4.49
CA THR A 52 5.25 -14.38 4.72
C THR A 52 6.63 -13.87 4.30
N LYS A 53 6.65 -12.89 3.39
CA LYS A 53 7.89 -12.19 3.01
C LYS A 53 7.92 -10.78 3.60
N ARG A 54 9.10 -10.37 4.11
CA ARG A 54 9.31 -9.04 4.72
C ARG A 54 9.55 -7.99 3.65
N TYR A 55 8.80 -6.90 3.73
CA TYR A 55 8.92 -5.75 2.85
C TYR A 55 8.85 -4.45 3.67
N ASP A 56 9.31 -3.37 3.05
CA ASP A 56 9.07 -2.03 3.52
C ASP A 56 8.09 -1.34 2.56
N LEU A 57 6.95 -0.88 3.07
CA LEU A 57 6.07 0.01 2.33
C LEU A 57 6.54 1.45 2.52
N LYS A 58 6.84 2.13 1.43
CA LYS A 58 7.22 3.54 1.40
C LYS A 58 6.13 4.33 0.69
N ILE A 59 5.71 5.44 1.28
CA ILE A 59 4.89 6.42 0.60
C ILE A 59 5.80 7.59 0.24
N VAL A 60 5.92 7.86 -1.05
CA VAL A 60 6.75 8.94 -1.58
C VAL A 60 5.89 9.93 -2.34
N ARG A 61 6.31 11.19 -2.37
CA ARG A 61 5.72 12.20 -3.25
C ARG A 61 6.71 12.54 -4.35
N LYS A 62 6.28 12.39 -5.60
CA LYS A 62 7.04 12.72 -6.78
C LYS A 62 6.17 13.55 -7.73
N TRP A 63 6.65 14.73 -8.11
CA TRP A 63 5.96 15.65 -9.03
C TRP A 63 4.49 15.91 -8.62
N GLY A 64 4.28 16.18 -7.34
CA GLY A 64 2.94 16.42 -6.77
C GLY A 64 2.08 15.17 -6.54
N ASN A 65 2.44 14.03 -7.11
CA ASN A 65 1.71 12.77 -6.99
C ASN A 65 2.27 11.89 -5.87
N TYR A 66 1.40 11.16 -5.18
CA TYR A 66 1.80 10.17 -4.18
C TYR A 66 1.92 8.78 -4.82
N GLU A 67 3.00 8.09 -4.49
CA GLU A 67 3.26 6.71 -4.89
C GLU A 67 3.48 5.84 -3.66
N LEU A 68 2.90 4.64 -3.66
CA LEU A 68 3.19 3.58 -2.72
C LEU A 68 4.21 2.64 -3.36
N ILE A 69 5.37 2.48 -2.72
CA ILE A 69 6.47 1.65 -3.18
C ILE A 69 6.62 0.46 -2.22
N VAL A 70 6.68 -0.75 -2.77
CA VAL A 70 7.01 -1.99 -2.06
C VAL A 70 8.49 -2.28 -2.27
N LEU A 71 9.27 -2.24 -1.20
CA LEU A 71 10.70 -2.47 -1.24
C LEU A 71 11.05 -3.77 -0.52
N ASP A 72 11.84 -4.64 -1.16
CA ASP A 72 12.41 -5.82 -0.50
C ASP A 72 13.36 -5.36 0.61
N SER A 73 13.01 -5.68 1.87
CA SER A 73 13.77 -5.20 3.03
C SER A 73 15.20 -5.77 3.06
N ARG A 74 15.43 -6.95 2.47
CA ARG A 74 16.75 -7.60 2.46
C ARG A 74 17.62 -7.08 1.33
N GLN A 75 17.07 -7.02 0.12
CA GLN A 75 17.81 -6.62 -1.08
C GLN A 75 17.84 -5.10 -1.28
N ARG A 76 17.05 -4.35 -0.49
CA ARG A 76 16.84 -2.89 -0.63
C ARG A 76 16.43 -2.47 -2.04
N ARG A 77 15.79 -3.37 -2.78
CA ARG A 77 15.34 -3.18 -4.16
C ARG A 77 13.83 -2.96 -4.19
N GLU A 78 13.40 -2.04 -5.05
CA GLU A 78 11.98 -1.87 -5.36
C GLU A 78 11.45 -3.09 -6.12
N VAL A 79 10.35 -3.65 -5.61
CA VAL A 79 9.68 -4.81 -6.19
C VAL A 79 8.43 -4.37 -6.93
N GLU A 80 7.67 -3.46 -6.34
CA GLU A 80 6.43 -2.95 -6.93
C GLU A 80 6.26 -1.46 -6.61
N ARG A 81 5.52 -0.77 -7.47
CA ARG A 81 5.14 0.63 -7.29
C ARG A 81 3.72 0.85 -7.78
N PHE A 82 2.95 1.56 -6.96
CA PHE A 82 1.55 1.85 -7.21
C PHE A 82 1.31 3.35 -7.03
N PRO A 83 0.91 4.08 -8.07
CA PRO A 83 0.41 5.44 -7.88
C PRO A 83 -0.83 5.40 -6.98
N VAL A 84 -0.86 6.21 -5.92
CA VAL A 84 -1.90 6.14 -4.88
C VAL A 84 -3.30 6.34 -5.45
N ARG A 85 -3.44 7.15 -6.51
CA ARG A 85 -4.71 7.40 -7.22
C ARG A 85 -5.37 6.15 -7.81
N TYR A 86 -4.61 5.05 -8.00
CA TYR A 86 -5.13 3.78 -8.53
C TYR A 86 -5.39 2.74 -7.44
N LEU A 87 -5.09 3.05 -6.19
CA LEU A 87 -5.42 2.17 -5.07
C LEU A 87 -6.92 2.29 -4.78
N ARG A 88 -7.64 1.18 -4.97
CA ARG A 88 -9.06 1.07 -4.68
C ARG A 88 -9.27 0.42 -3.33
N SER A 89 -10.30 0.88 -2.62
CA SER A 89 -10.76 0.31 -1.35
C SER A 89 -9.64 0.04 -0.33
N PRO A 90 -8.70 0.97 -0.08
CA PRO A 90 -7.68 0.78 0.94
C PRO A 90 -8.37 0.62 2.30
N LYS A 91 -8.09 -0.47 3.00
CA LYS A 91 -8.67 -0.76 4.31
C LYS A 91 -7.63 -1.27 5.28
N THR A 92 -7.78 -0.86 6.53
CA THR A 92 -7.08 -1.49 7.65
C THR A 92 -8.01 -2.30 8.51
N ILE A 93 -7.56 -3.49 8.87
CA ILE A 93 -8.28 -4.39 9.77
C ILE A 93 -7.44 -4.61 11.02
N SER A 94 -7.92 -4.07 12.14
CA SER A 94 -7.36 -4.24 13.47
C SER A 94 -8.25 -5.19 14.27
N CYS A 95 -8.14 -6.50 14.01
CA CYS A 95 -8.85 -7.49 14.82
C CYS A 95 -7.98 -7.94 16.00
N GLY A 96 -8.31 -7.49 17.22
CA GLY A 96 -7.46 -7.58 18.42
C GLY A 96 -7.21 -8.99 19.00
N ARG A 97 -7.70 -10.07 18.38
CA ARG A 97 -7.59 -11.43 18.95
C ARG A 97 -7.10 -12.53 18.00
N ASN A 98 -6.79 -12.22 16.74
CA ASN A 98 -6.35 -13.23 15.76
C ASN A 98 -4.98 -12.94 15.15
N GLN A 99 -4.35 -13.97 14.58
CA GLN A 99 -3.09 -13.86 13.81
C GLN A 99 -3.20 -12.86 12.63
N LEU A 100 -4.44 -12.58 12.20
CA LEU A 100 -4.86 -11.61 11.19
C LEU A 100 -5.17 -10.22 11.78
N SER A 101 -4.31 -9.74 12.67
CA SER A 101 -4.35 -8.37 13.19
C SER A 101 -3.45 -7.45 12.36
N ASN A 102 -3.79 -6.16 12.35
CA ASN A 102 -3.04 -5.09 11.68
C ASN A 102 -2.84 -5.33 10.19
N LEU A 103 -3.87 -5.78 9.50
CA LEU A 103 -3.84 -5.95 8.05
C LEU A 103 -4.05 -4.60 7.37
N PHE A 104 -3.26 -4.33 6.33
CA PHE A 104 -3.47 -3.29 5.35
C PHE A 104 -3.75 -3.96 4.00
N MET A 105 -4.88 -3.61 3.41
CA MET A 105 -5.39 -4.21 2.19
C MET A 105 -5.71 -3.12 1.18
N PHE A 106 -5.42 -3.36 -0.09
CA PHE A 106 -5.87 -2.49 -1.16
C PHE A 106 -6.01 -3.29 -2.45
N THR A 107 -6.90 -2.84 -3.31
CA THR A 107 -7.11 -3.41 -4.64
C THR A 107 -6.47 -2.51 -5.69
N VAL A 108 -5.88 -3.10 -6.71
CA VAL A 108 -5.47 -2.40 -7.93
C VAL A 108 -6.08 -3.10 -9.15
N GLU A 109 -6.34 -2.31 -10.17
CA GLU A 109 -6.65 -2.78 -11.51
C GLU A 109 -5.34 -2.89 -12.28
N ALA A 110 -4.79 -4.10 -12.39
CA ALA A 110 -3.47 -4.30 -12.97
C ALA A 110 -3.53 -4.24 -14.51
N HIS A 111 -2.47 -3.64 -15.08
CA HIS A 111 -2.25 -3.38 -16.52
C HIS A 111 -3.11 -2.33 -17.26
N SER A 112 -3.70 -1.34 -16.59
CA SER A 112 -4.35 -0.21 -17.30
C SER A 112 -3.37 0.77 -18.02
N PHE A 113 -2.10 0.40 -18.25
CA PHE A 113 -1.04 1.31 -18.75
C PHE A 113 -0.82 1.34 -20.27
N GLY A 114 -1.67 0.69 -21.07
CA GLY A 114 -1.62 0.79 -22.55
C GLY A 114 -2.91 1.34 -23.16
N ASN A 115 -4.05 0.76 -22.77
CA ASN A 115 -5.36 1.00 -23.39
C ASN A 115 -6.46 1.38 -22.38
N ASN A 116 -6.13 1.79 -21.15
CA ASN A 116 -7.06 2.06 -20.03
C ASN A 116 -7.99 0.89 -19.61
N THR A 117 -7.87 -0.30 -20.19
CA THR A 117 -8.63 -1.49 -19.78
C THR A 117 -7.85 -2.35 -18.78
N PRO A 118 -8.44 -2.74 -17.64
CA PRO A 118 -7.77 -3.63 -16.69
C PRO A 118 -7.64 -5.04 -17.27
N VAL A 119 -6.50 -5.70 -17.03
CA VAL A 119 -6.25 -7.10 -17.40
C VAL A 119 -6.52 -8.03 -16.23
N SER A 120 -6.54 -7.50 -15.00
CA SER A 120 -6.93 -8.22 -13.78
C SER A 120 -7.26 -7.24 -12.66
N HIS A 121 -7.96 -7.74 -11.64
CA HIS A 121 -8.05 -7.06 -10.34
C HIS A 121 -7.16 -7.80 -9.34
N GLU A 122 -6.28 -7.07 -8.68
CA GLU A 122 -5.34 -7.61 -7.71
C GLU A 122 -5.62 -7.01 -6.34
N LEU A 123 -5.88 -7.86 -5.35
CA LEU A 123 -6.02 -7.48 -3.95
C LEU A 123 -4.74 -7.86 -3.21
N HIS A 124 -4.01 -6.86 -2.70
CA HIS A 124 -2.80 -7.06 -1.93
C HIS A 124 -3.10 -6.98 -0.43
N ILE A 125 -2.52 -7.88 0.34
CA ILE A 125 -2.70 -7.96 1.79
C ILE A 125 -1.33 -7.96 2.46
N PHE A 126 -1.13 -6.95 3.29
CA PHE A 126 0.06 -6.78 4.10
C PHE A 126 -0.32 -6.80 5.58
N LYS A 127 0.50 -7.42 6.42
CA LYS A 127 0.44 -7.26 7.87
C LYS A 127 1.44 -6.19 8.28
N VAL A 128 0.94 -5.10 8.84
CA VAL A 128 1.77 -3.99 9.31
C VAL A 128 2.38 -4.37 10.66
N SER A 129 3.70 -4.35 10.73
CA SER A 129 4.45 -4.75 11.92
C SER A 129 4.79 -3.55 12.81
N ARG A 130 5.34 -2.49 12.21
CA ARG A 130 5.66 -1.22 12.88
C ARG A 130 5.89 -0.10 11.86
N SER A 131 5.70 1.14 12.30
CA SER A 131 6.24 2.31 11.61
C SER A 131 7.77 2.27 11.65
N LEU A 132 8.40 2.65 10.54
CA LEU A 132 9.83 2.90 10.43
C LEU A 132 10.01 4.41 10.25
N THR A 133 9.57 5.18 11.23
CA THR A 133 9.85 6.62 11.29
C THR A 133 11.35 6.79 11.54
N GLU A 134 12.05 7.51 10.66
CA GLU A 134 13.36 8.04 10.99
C GLU A 134 13.17 9.07 12.12
N THR A 135 13.86 8.84 13.23
CA THR A 135 13.68 9.51 14.51
C THR A 135 13.75 11.03 14.41
N ASN A 136 12.62 11.69 14.71
CA ASN A 136 12.60 12.97 15.44
C ASN A 136 11.52 12.83 16.52
N GLN A 137 11.94 12.79 17.79
CA GLN A 137 11.17 12.36 18.96
C GLN A 137 10.00 13.29 19.37
N HIS A 138 9.55 14.22 18.53
CA HIS A 138 8.43 15.11 18.85
C HIS A 138 7.11 14.73 18.17
N ASP A 139 7.12 13.75 17.26
CA ASP A 139 6.05 13.54 16.30
C ASP A 139 5.23 12.24 16.51
N ASP A 140 5.50 11.46 17.55
CA ASP A 140 4.89 10.14 17.74
C ASP A 140 3.37 10.20 17.99
N PHE A 141 2.89 11.31 18.57
CA PHE A 141 1.44 11.59 18.74
C PHE A 141 0.78 12.07 17.43
N ARG A 142 1.53 12.73 16.54
CA ARG A 142 1.04 13.16 15.21
C ARG A 142 1.03 12.04 14.18
N HIS A 143 1.90 11.03 14.31
CA HIS A 143 1.99 9.91 13.36
C HIS A 143 0.85 8.89 13.49
N ARG A 144 0.31 8.68 14.70
CA ARG A 144 -0.96 7.95 14.88
C ARG A 144 -2.11 8.70 14.18
N LYS A 145 -2.13 10.04 14.30
CA LYS A 145 -3.06 10.90 13.57
C LYS A 145 -2.81 10.98 12.07
N ALA A 146 -1.61 10.70 11.55
CA ALA A 146 -1.34 10.69 10.12
C ALA A 146 -1.98 9.48 9.41
N PHE A 147 -2.16 8.38 10.14
CA PHE A 147 -2.95 7.24 9.67
C PHE A 147 -4.47 7.51 9.76
N GLU A 148 -4.91 8.27 10.77
CA GLU A 148 -6.30 8.79 10.84
C GLU A 148 -6.58 9.89 9.79
N LEU A 149 -5.59 10.72 9.44
CA LEU A 149 -5.67 11.71 8.37
C LEU A 149 -5.80 11.04 6.99
N ARG A 150 -5.44 9.76 6.86
CA ARG A 150 -5.70 8.97 5.66
C ARG A 150 -7.15 8.53 5.52
N GLU A 151 -7.96 8.52 6.58
CA GLU A 151 -9.41 8.40 6.40
C GLU A 151 -9.99 9.70 5.82
N HIS A 152 -9.47 10.87 6.21
CA HIS A 152 -9.98 12.15 5.74
C HIS A 152 -9.56 12.51 4.30
N TYR A 153 -8.34 12.18 3.88
CA TYR A 153 -7.82 12.52 2.53
C TYR A 153 -7.95 11.43 1.47
N MET A 154 -8.30 10.18 1.85
CA MET A 154 -8.59 9.12 0.88
C MET A 154 -10.09 8.95 0.60
N ILE A 155 -10.97 9.57 1.43
CA ILE A 155 -12.43 9.56 1.24
C ILE A 155 -12.92 10.85 0.56
N HIS A 156 -12.26 11.99 0.77
CA HIS A 156 -12.60 13.26 0.10
C HIS A 156 -11.63 13.56 -1.06
N GLY A 157 -11.64 12.70 -2.07
CA GLY A 157 -11.30 13.08 -3.43
C GLY A 157 -12.58 13.39 -4.18
N SER A 158 -13.15 14.57 -3.92
CA SER A 158 -14.28 15.15 -4.66
C SER A 158 -13.86 15.57 -6.06
#